data_AF-A0A8C5JBX3-F1
#
_entry.id   AF-A0A8C5JBX3-F1
#
_cell.length_a   1.000
_cell.length_b   1.000
_cell.length_c   1.000
_cell.angle_alpha   90.00
_cell.angle_beta   90.00
_cell.angle_gamma   90.00
#
_symmetry.space_group_name_H-M   'P 1'
#
loop_
_entity.id
_entity.type
_entity.pdbx_description
1 polymer ?
#
loop_
_entity_poly.entity_id
_entity_poly.type
_entity_poly.pdbx_seq_one_letter_code
_entity_poly.pdbx_strand_id
1 'polypeptide(L)'
;MEADDSQEPELAETMGQLQQELRKAKDDHKMAIGAISSLQRQMEIQESELRKIRSEKELLQKQLREREVQLQAVSDKFCSLTEEQRQEEAVVAMVEENQNLQQVVAEQEFQLAEQNKLISELQGTISQLQAEAVSTRLHLLEQKQAQRETQSQLEALQHTELQTRVALELMSSKFERYRNKIIQATFSVEGIQDPQGELTDDDVLEAMQVCGSCRQLPAARRGLLRQENTLQCCSQPSHLFTHGWFSENLQRADGVPADAEEQGQQDIPAQQ
;
A
#
# COMPACT_ATOMS: atom_id res chain seq x y z
N MET A 1 34.02 163.42 -57.21
CA MET A 1 32.63 163.07 -56.88
C MET A 1 32.31 161.80 -57.64
N GLU A 2 32.03 160.65 -57.05
CA GLU A 2 31.95 160.21 -55.66
C GLU A 2 32.29 158.71 -55.64
N ALA A 3 32.80 158.23 -54.50
CA ALA A 3 33.06 156.83 -54.23
C ALA A 3 31.74 156.04 -54.18
N ASP A 4 31.70 154.87 -54.82
CA ASP A 4 30.65 153.87 -54.58
C ASP A 4 31.21 152.82 -53.61
N ASP A 5 31.21 153.23 -52.34
CA ASP A 5 31.68 152.53 -51.13
C ASP A 5 30.63 151.52 -50.60
N SER A 6 29.79 150.95 -51.47
CA SER A 6 28.58 150.23 -51.04
C SER A 6 28.73 148.70 -50.90
N GLN A 7 29.88 148.10 -51.24
CA GLN A 7 30.09 146.63 -51.19
C GLN A 7 30.84 146.11 -49.95
N GLU A 8 31.55 146.96 -49.20
CA GLU A 8 32.28 146.57 -47.98
C GLU A 8 31.39 146.13 -46.78
N PRO A 9 30.21 146.73 -46.51
CA PRO A 9 29.42 146.33 -45.34
C PRO A 9 28.67 145.00 -45.52
N GLU A 10 28.18 144.65 -46.72
CA GLU A 10 27.48 143.38 -46.98
C GLU A 10 28.42 142.15 -46.95
N LEU A 11 29.66 142.31 -47.43
CA LEU A 11 30.71 141.29 -47.32
C LEU A 11 31.16 141.07 -45.86
N ALA A 12 31.20 142.13 -45.05
CA ALA A 12 31.53 142.03 -43.63
C ALA A 12 30.43 141.31 -42.83
N GLU A 13 29.15 141.57 -43.14
CA GLU A 13 28.00 140.93 -42.49
C GLU A 13 27.92 139.43 -42.82
N THR A 14 28.09 139.05 -44.09
CA THR A 14 28.10 137.64 -44.53
C THR A 14 29.28 136.86 -43.95
N MET A 15 30.47 137.46 -43.85
CA MET A 15 31.62 136.82 -43.20
C MET A 15 31.40 136.65 -41.69
N GLY A 16 30.72 137.59 -41.03
CA GLY A 16 30.29 137.45 -39.63
C GLY A 16 29.32 136.30 -39.42
N GLN A 17 28.32 136.15 -40.30
CA GLN A 17 27.36 135.04 -40.28
C GLN A 17 28.05 133.69 -40.49
N LEU A 18 28.94 133.58 -41.48
CA LEU A 18 29.71 132.35 -41.74
C LEU A 18 30.58 131.95 -40.54
N GLN A 19 31.22 132.91 -39.85
CA GLN A 19 31.99 132.62 -38.65
C GLN A 19 31.11 132.12 -37.49
N GLN A 20 29.89 132.66 -37.36
CA GLN A 20 28.93 132.22 -36.35
C GLN A 20 28.42 130.80 -36.65
N GLU A 21 28.08 130.52 -37.90
CA GLU A 21 27.65 129.18 -38.33
C GLU A 21 28.77 128.15 -38.14
N LEU A 22 30.02 128.51 -38.47
CA LEU A 22 31.17 127.64 -38.24
C LEU A 22 31.39 127.35 -36.74
N ARG A 23 31.20 128.36 -35.87
CA ARG A 23 31.27 128.14 -34.41
C ARG A 23 30.17 127.20 -33.94
N LYS A 24 28.92 127.42 -34.39
CA LYS A 24 27.78 126.55 -34.08
C LYS A 24 28.04 125.11 -34.52
N ALA A 25 28.44 124.91 -35.78
CA ALA A 25 28.76 123.59 -36.32
C ALA A 25 29.91 122.90 -35.55
N LYS A 26 30.91 123.67 -35.10
CA LYS A 26 32.02 123.15 -34.29
C LYS A 26 31.57 122.70 -32.90
N ASP A 27 30.68 123.47 -32.25
CA ASP A 27 30.17 123.12 -30.93
C ASP A 27 29.17 121.95 -31.02
N ASP A 28 28.32 121.91 -32.04
CA ASP A 28 27.47 120.76 -32.36
C ASP A 28 28.31 119.51 -32.63
N HIS A 29 29.42 119.63 -33.36
CA HIS A 29 30.35 118.52 -33.59
C HIS A 29 30.99 118.00 -32.30
N LYS A 30 31.42 118.89 -31.39
CA LYS A 30 31.95 118.48 -30.07
C LYS A 30 30.89 117.79 -29.22
N MET A 31 29.66 118.29 -29.23
CA MET A 31 28.53 117.66 -28.53
C MET A 31 28.23 116.28 -29.12
N ALA A 32 28.23 116.14 -30.44
CA ALA A 32 28.06 114.86 -31.12
C ALA A 32 29.18 113.87 -30.74
N ILE A 33 30.44 114.30 -30.69
CA ILE A 33 31.54 113.46 -30.21
C ILE A 33 31.29 112.99 -28.78
N GLY A 34 30.92 113.90 -27.87
CA GLY A 34 30.63 113.55 -26.47
C GLY A 34 29.46 112.56 -26.33
N ALA A 35 28.40 112.75 -27.11
CA ALA A 35 27.27 111.83 -27.16
C ALA A 35 27.67 110.45 -27.69
N ILE A 36 28.48 110.39 -28.77
CA ILE A 36 29.00 109.15 -29.34
C ILE A 36 29.87 108.42 -28.31
N SER A 37 30.81 109.10 -27.65
CA SER A 37 31.66 108.47 -26.63
C SER A 37 30.87 107.96 -25.43
N SER A 38 29.83 108.67 -25.00
CA SER A 38 28.93 108.21 -23.93
C SER A 38 28.16 106.95 -24.33
N LEU A 39 27.59 106.95 -25.55
CA LEU A 39 26.86 105.80 -26.09
C LEU A 39 27.78 104.58 -26.29
N GLN A 40 29.01 104.79 -26.76
CA GLN A 40 30.01 103.71 -26.89
C GLN A 40 30.32 103.08 -25.54
N ARG A 41 30.57 103.88 -24.50
CA ARG A 41 30.79 103.35 -23.13
C ARG A 41 29.58 102.57 -22.62
N GLN A 42 28.37 103.07 -22.86
CA GLN A 42 27.14 102.38 -22.45
C GLN A 42 26.98 101.04 -23.17
N MET A 43 27.30 100.99 -24.46
CA MET A 43 27.29 99.77 -25.27
C MET A 43 28.29 98.74 -24.74
N GLU A 44 29.52 99.14 -24.42
CA GLU A 44 30.54 98.25 -23.83
C GLU A 44 30.09 97.65 -22.48
N ILE A 45 29.46 98.45 -21.62
CA ILE A 45 28.90 97.98 -20.35
C ILE A 45 27.83 96.92 -20.60
N GLN A 46 26.87 97.20 -21.48
CA GLN A 46 25.79 96.27 -21.84
C GLN A 46 26.33 94.98 -22.47
N GLU A 47 27.36 95.08 -23.33
CA GLU A 47 28.01 93.91 -23.92
C GLU A 47 28.71 93.04 -22.86
N SER A 48 29.30 93.65 -21.84
CA SER A 48 29.92 92.93 -20.73
C SER A 48 28.87 92.20 -19.87
N GLU A 49 27.72 92.84 -19.63
CA GLU A 49 26.60 92.25 -18.91
C GLU A 49 25.98 91.10 -19.69
N LEU A 50 25.78 91.28 -21.00
CA LEU A 50 25.30 90.22 -21.90
C LEU A 50 26.25 89.02 -21.91
N ARG A 51 27.57 89.24 -21.89
CA ARG A 51 28.56 88.15 -21.79
C ARG A 51 28.43 87.39 -20.46
N LYS A 52 28.27 88.10 -19.33
CA LYS A 52 28.04 87.48 -18.02
C LYS A 52 26.77 86.62 -18.00
N ILE A 53 25.64 87.19 -18.43
CA ILE A 53 24.34 86.50 -18.48
C ILE A 53 24.41 85.27 -19.39
N ARG A 54 25.08 85.36 -20.55
CA ARG A 54 25.28 84.19 -21.43
C ARG A 54 26.07 83.09 -20.75
N SER A 55 27.17 83.41 -20.06
CA SER A 55 27.98 82.41 -19.35
C SER A 55 27.22 81.76 -18.19
N GLU A 56 26.41 82.53 -17.45
CA GLU A 56 25.57 82.00 -16.37
C GLU A 56 24.47 81.08 -16.91
N LYS A 57 23.82 81.47 -18.02
CA LYS A 57 22.85 80.61 -18.71
C LYS A 57 23.48 79.29 -19.14
N GLU A 58 24.68 79.32 -19.73
CA GLU A 58 25.38 78.09 -20.14
C GLU A 58 25.72 77.19 -18.95
N LEU A 59 26.17 77.77 -17.84
CA LEU A 59 26.44 77.04 -16.59
C LEU A 59 25.16 76.39 -16.04
N LEU A 60 24.08 77.15 -15.92
CA LEU A 60 22.79 76.65 -15.44
C LEU A 60 22.23 75.55 -16.35
N GLN A 61 22.39 75.68 -17.67
CA GLN A 61 22.01 74.63 -18.62
C GLN A 61 22.82 73.35 -18.44
N LYS A 62 24.13 73.44 -18.15
CA LYS A 62 24.96 72.26 -17.86
C LYS A 62 24.50 71.60 -16.57
N GLN A 63 24.28 72.37 -15.51
CA GLN A 63 23.78 71.86 -14.23
C GLN A 63 22.41 71.19 -14.38
N LEU A 64 21.50 71.76 -15.17
CA LEU A 64 20.19 71.16 -15.42
C LEU A 64 20.33 69.77 -16.08
N ARG A 65 21.16 69.65 -17.12
CA ARG A 65 21.42 68.36 -17.78
C ARG A 65 22.04 67.33 -16.84
N GLU A 66 23.00 67.75 -16.01
CA GLU A 66 23.60 66.86 -15.02
C GLU A 66 22.56 66.37 -13.99
N ARG A 67 21.67 67.25 -13.54
CA ARG A 67 20.57 66.88 -12.63
C ARG A 67 19.54 65.98 -13.29
N GLU A 68 19.21 66.19 -14.56
CA GLU A 68 18.34 65.30 -15.33
C GLU A 68 18.92 63.87 -15.41
N VAL A 69 20.21 63.74 -15.71
CA VAL A 69 20.90 62.44 -15.74
C VAL A 69 20.91 61.78 -14.35
N GLN A 70 21.17 62.55 -13.29
CA GLN A 70 21.13 62.03 -11.92
C GLN A 70 19.73 61.56 -11.53
N LEU A 71 18.69 62.32 -11.87
CA LEU A 71 17.29 61.94 -11.60
C LEU A 71 16.92 60.66 -12.34
N GLN A 72 17.29 60.55 -13.62
CA GLN A 72 17.05 59.32 -14.39
C GLN A 72 17.73 58.11 -13.74
N ALA A 73 19.00 58.25 -13.34
CA ALA A 73 19.73 57.17 -12.68
C ALA A 73 19.11 56.76 -11.33
N VAL A 74 18.55 57.71 -10.58
CA VAL A 74 17.82 57.41 -9.33
C VAL A 74 16.49 56.73 -9.63
N SER A 75 15.75 57.17 -10.65
CA SER A 75 14.52 56.52 -11.10
C SER A 75 14.76 55.07 -11.52
N ASP A 76 15.81 54.81 -12.33
CA ASP A 76 16.16 53.45 -12.78
C ASP A 76 16.48 52.54 -11.59
N LYS A 77 17.23 53.05 -10.60
CA LYS A 77 17.53 52.32 -9.35
C LYS A 77 16.27 52.04 -8.51
N PHE A 78 15.35 53.00 -8.43
CA PHE A 78 14.10 52.79 -7.70
C PHE A 78 13.23 51.72 -8.38
N CYS A 79 13.17 51.74 -9.72
CA CYS A 79 12.51 50.70 -10.49
C CYS A 79 13.15 49.32 -10.26
N SER A 80 14.49 49.21 -10.29
CA SER A 80 15.17 47.92 -10.06
C SER A 80 14.93 47.40 -8.65
N LEU A 81 15.00 48.25 -7.62
CA LEU A 81 14.73 47.84 -6.24
C LEU A 81 13.30 47.38 -6.04
N THR A 82 12.34 48.06 -6.66
CA THR A 82 10.91 47.67 -6.59
C THR A 82 10.68 46.32 -7.28
N GLU A 83 11.38 46.05 -8.38
CA GLU A 83 11.29 44.78 -9.08
C GLU A 83 11.96 43.64 -8.32
N GLU A 84 13.14 43.88 -7.74
CA GLU A 84 13.83 42.94 -6.86
C GLU A 84 12.97 42.57 -5.65
N GLN A 85 12.31 43.55 -5.02
CA GLN A 85 11.38 43.30 -3.93
C GLN A 85 10.20 42.41 -4.38
N ARG A 86 9.61 42.66 -5.56
CA ARG A 86 8.55 41.79 -6.09
C ARG A 86 9.03 40.35 -6.31
N GLN A 87 10.25 40.19 -6.81
CA GLN A 87 10.83 38.87 -7.03
C GLN A 87 11.08 38.15 -5.70
N GLU A 88 11.57 38.86 -4.68
CA GLU A 88 11.74 38.32 -3.33
C GLU A 88 10.39 37.88 -2.73
N GLU A 89 9.35 38.71 -2.82
CA GLU A 89 8.00 38.36 -2.37
C GLU A 89 7.45 37.11 -3.09
N ALA A 90 7.68 36.99 -4.41
CA ALA A 90 7.28 35.81 -5.17
C ALA A 90 8.06 34.54 -4.74
N VAL A 91 9.35 34.66 -4.45
CA VAL A 91 10.18 33.56 -3.95
C VAL A 91 9.71 33.13 -2.56
N VAL A 92 9.40 34.06 -1.66
CA VAL A 92 8.86 33.75 -0.34
C VAL A 92 7.55 32.98 -0.46
N ALA A 93 6.61 33.46 -1.28
CA ALA A 93 5.36 32.76 -1.52
C ALA A 93 5.57 31.33 -2.07
N MET A 94 6.50 31.16 -3.02
CA MET A 94 6.84 29.85 -3.57
C MET A 94 7.46 28.91 -2.51
N VAL A 95 8.31 29.43 -1.63
CA VAL A 95 8.90 28.66 -0.53
C VAL A 95 7.82 28.22 0.46
N GLU A 96 6.89 29.10 0.81
CA GLU A 96 5.75 28.77 1.67
C GLU A 96 4.87 27.68 1.05
N GLU A 97 4.52 27.80 -0.23
CA GLU A 97 3.78 26.75 -0.95
C GLU A 97 4.55 25.42 -0.98
N ASN A 98 5.86 25.46 -1.21
CA ASN A 98 6.69 24.25 -1.21
C ASN A 98 6.68 23.55 0.16
N GLN A 99 6.77 24.32 1.26
CA GLN A 99 6.68 23.78 2.62
C GLN A 99 5.32 23.16 2.89
N ASN A 100 4.23 23.83 2.48
CA ASN A 100 2.87 23.29 2.61
C ASN A 100 2.72 21.97 1.84
N LEU A 101 3.25 21.90 0.61
CA LEU A 101 3.24 20.68 -0.20
C LEU A 101 4.05 19.56 0.46
N GLN A 102 5.23 19.85 1.00
CA GLN A 102 6.02 18.87 1.75
C GLN A 102 5.27 18.33 2.96
N GLN A 103 4.55 19.18 3.69
CA GLN A 103 3.72 18.75 4.81
C GLN A 103 2.59 17.82 4.36
N VAL A 104 1.90 18.13 3.26
CA VAL A 104 0.85 17.27 2.70
C VAL A 104 1.42 15.93 2.25
N VAL A 105 2.58 15.92 1.59
CA VAL A 105 3.26 14.67 1.19
C VAL A 105 3.59 13.82 2.42
N ALA A 106 4.17 14.40 3.47
CA ALA A 106 4.50 13.68 4.70
C ALA A 106 3.26 13.07 5.38
N GLU A 107 2.14 13.80 5.42
CA GLU A 107 0.87 13.29 5.95
C GLU A 107 0.33 12.12 5.11
N GLN A 108 0.40 12.24 3.78
CA GLN A 108 -0.02 11.17 2.87
C GLN A 108 0.86 9.93 3.00
N GLU A 109 2.17 10.09 3.11
CA GLU A 109 3.12 8.99 3.36
C GLU A 109 2.84 8.28 4.68
N PHE A 110 2.52 9.04 5.74
CA PHE A 110 2.11 8.48 7.01
C PHE A 110 0.83 7.65 6.89
N GLN A 111 -0.21 8.19 6.25
CA GLN A 111 -1.48 7.47 6.02
C GLN A 111 -1.29 6.22 5.17
N LEU A 112 -0.44 6.28 4.14
CA LEU A 112 -0.08 5.10 3.33
C LEU A 112 0.63 4.04 4.15
N ALA A 113 1.53 4.43 5.07
CA ALA A 113 2.20 3.50 5.97
C ALA A 113 1.21 2.82 6.93
N GLU A 114 0.23 3.55 7.47
CA GLU A 114 -0.83 2.97 8.31
C GLU A 114 -1.70 1.97 7.53
N GLN A 115 -2.10 2.32 6.31
CA GLN A 115 -2.87 1.42 5.45
C GLN A 115 -2.08 0.15 5.10
N ASN A 116 -0.80 0.27 4.76
CA ASN A 116 0.06 -0.88 4.47
C ASN A 116 0.23 -1.80 5.69
N LYS A 117 0.31 -1.22 6.89
CA LYS A 117 0.31 -1.99 8.13
C LYS A 117 -1.00 -2.77 8.30
N LEU A 118 -2.16 -2.13 8.12
CA LEU A 118 -3.45 -2.79 8.19
C LEU A 118 -3.59 -3.90 7.14
N ILE A 119 -3.14 -3.68 5.91
CA ILE A 119 -3.13 -4.69 4.85
C ILE A 119 -2.29 -5.89 5.29
N SER A 120 -1.11 -5.66 5.86
CA SER A 120 -0.22 -6.73 6.35
C SER A 120 -0.86 -7.53 7.49
N GLU A 121 -1.52 -6.86 8.43
CA GLU A 121 -2.27 -7.50 9.52
C GLU A 121 -3.42 -8.36 8.98
N LEU A 122 -4.21 -7.83 8.03
CA LEU A 122 -5.29 -8.56 7.39
C LEU A 122 -4.78 -9.75 6.58
N GLN A 123 -3.68 -9.60 5.83
CA GLN A 123 -3.05 -10.73 5.13
C GLN A 123 -2.56 -11.81 6.11
N GLY A 124 -2.02 -11.41 7.27
CA GLY A 124 -1.63 -12.32 8.34
C GLY A 124 -2.83 -13.13 8.87
N THR A 125 -3.93 -12.45 9.19
CA THR A 125 -5.16 -13.11 9.66
C THR A 125 -5.79 -14.02 8.60
N ILE A 126 -5.81 -13.62 7.33
CA ILE A 126 -6.27 -14.47 6.22
C ILE A 126 -5.42 -15.74 6.15
N SER A 127 -4.09 -15.60 6.22
CA SER A 127 -3.17 -16.75 6.16
C SER A 127 -3.39 -17.71 7.33
N GLN A 128 -3.59 -17.17 8.54
CA GLN A 128 -3.90 -17.96 9.73
C GLN A 128 -5.22 -18.72 9.58
N LEU A 129 -6.30 -18.03 9.19
CA LEU A 129 -7.62 -18.65 9.02
C LEU A 129 -7.61 -19.73 7.93
N GLN A 130 -6.86 -19.52 6.86
CA GLN A 130 -6.67 -20.54 5.81
C GLN A 130 -5.98 -21.79 6.36
N ALA A 131 -4.92 -21.63 7.15
CA ALA A 131 -4.23 -22.76 7.79
C ALA A 131 -5.15 -23.51 8.77
N GLU A 132 -5.92 -22.79 9.58
CA GLU A 132 -6.91 -23.36 10.50
C GLU A 132 -8.02 -24.13 9.75
N ALA A 133 -8.51 -23.59 8.65
CA ALA A 133 -9.53 -24.24 7.81
C ALA A 133 -9.00 -25.55 7.19
N VAL A 134 -7.76 -25.55 6.69
CA VAL A 134 -7.12 -26.75 6.16
C VAL A 134 -6.92 -27.81 7.25
N SER A 135 -6.40 -27.41 8.42
CA SER A 135 -6.21 -28.29 9.57
C SER A 135 -7.52 -28.93 10.04
N THR A 136 -8.57 -28.11 10.20
CA THR A 136 -9.91 -28.57 10.59
C THR A 136 -10.47 -29.57 9.57
N ARG A 137 -10.26 -29.32 8.27
CA ARG A 137 -10.72 -30.23 7.21
C ARG A 137 -9.98 -31.58 7.26
N LEU A 138 -8.68 -31.56 7.54
CA LEU A 138 -7.88 -32.77 7.69
C LEU A 138 -8.36 -33.61 8.89
N HIS A 139 -8.54 -32.99 10.05
CA HIS A 139 -9.06 -33.67 11.23
C HIS A 139 -10.45 -34.26 11.03
N LEU A 140 -11.33 -33.56 10.31
CA LEU A 140 -12.66 -34.09 9.99
C LEU A 140 -12.58 -35.35 9.10
N LEU A 141 -11.63 -35.41 8.17
CA LEU A 141 -11.42 -36.59 7.33
C LEU A 141 -10.89 -37.78 8.14
N GLU A 142 -9.92 -37.53 9.03
CA GLU A 142 -9.38 -38.54 9.95
C GLU A 142 -10.49 -39.09 10.86
N GLN A 143 -11.29 -38.20 11.45
CA GLN A 143 -12.42 -38.59 12.31
C GLN A 143 -13.45 -39.43 11.55
N LYS A 144 -13.81 -39.04 10.32
CA LYS A 144 -14.73 -39.82 9.48
C LYS A 144 -14.18 -41.20 9.16
N GLN A 145 -12.87 -41.32 8.93
CA GLN A 145 -12.23 -42.59 8.65
C GLN A 145 -12.26 -43.50 9.89
N ALA A 146 -11.85 -42.99 11.05
CA ALA A 146 -11.92 -43.71 12.32
C ALA A 146 -13.35 -44.15 12.68
N GLN A 147 -14.35 -43.32 12.35
CA GLN A 147 -15.76 -43.67 12.55
C GLN A 147 -16.18 -44.86 11.68
N ARG A 148 -15.80 -44.89 10.40
CA ARG A 148 -16.10 -46.02 9.50
C ARG A 148 -15.44 -47.31 9.97
N GLU A 149 -14.19 -47.23 10.41
CA GLU A 149 -13.45 -48.38 10.95
C GLU A 149 -14.16 -48.93 12.19
N THR A 150 -14.51 -48.05 13.14
CA THR A 150 -15.26 -48.43 14.34
C THR A 150 -16.62 -49.06 13.99
N GLN A 151 -17.34 -48.50 13.01
CA GLN A 151 -18.61 -49.07 12.55
C GLN A 151 -18.43 -50.46 11.92
N SER A 152 -17.40 -50.65 11.10
CA SER A 152 -17.11 -51.96 10.51
C SER A 152 -16.75 -53.01 11.57
N GLN A 153 -16.03 -52.62 12.62
CA GLN A 153 -15.72 -53.48 13.76
C GLN A 153 -16.99 -53.84 14.53
N LEU A 154 -17.90 -52.87 14.75
CA LEU A 154 -19.18 -53.11 15.40
C LEU A 154 -20.04 -54.11 14.61
N GLU A 155 -20.15 -53.93 13.29
CA GLU A 155 -20.90 -54.84 12.42
C GLU A 155 -20.31 -56.26 12.43
N ALA A 156 -18.98 -56.38 12.39
CA ALA A 156 -18.30 -57.66 12.52
C ALA A 156 -18.58 -58.32 13.88
N LEU A 157 -18.49 -57.56 14.97
CA LEU A 157 -18.78 -58.05 16.32
C LEU A 157 -20.23 -58.50 16.46
N GLN A 158 -21.20 -57.74 15.97
CA GLN A 158 -22.62 -58.10 15.98
C GLN A 158 -22.87 -59.41 15.23
N HIS A 159 -22.24 -59.59 14.07
CA HIS A 159 -22.36 -60.85 13.33
C HIS A 159 -21.79 -62.03 14.12
N THR A 160 -20.62 -61.88 14.74
CA THR A 160 -20.03 -62.93 15.57
C THR A 160 -20.87 -63.25 16.82
N GLU A 161 -21.46 -62.23 17.46
CA GLU A 161 -22.39 -62.39 18.58
C GLU A 161 -23.61 -63.22 18.16
N LEU A 162 -24.24 -62.88 17.03
CA LEU A 162 -25.40 -63.59 16.52
C LEU A 162 -25.06 -65.06 16.19
N GLN A 163 -23.93 -65.30 15.53
CA GLN A 163 -23.47 -66.66 15.24
C GLN A 163 -23.26 -67.48 16.51
N THR A 164 -22.67 -66.87 17.55
CA THR A 164 -22.47 -67.51 18.85
C THR A 164 -23.80 -67.82 19.53
N ARG A 165 -24.76 -66.89 19.47
CA ARG A 165 -26.11 -67.08 20.02
C ARG A 165 -26.83 -68.26 19.36
N VAL A 166 -26.80 -68.34 18.02
CA VAL A 166 -27.40 -69.46 17.27
C VAL A 166 -26.73 -70.79 17.63
N ALA A 167 -25.40 -70.81 17.78
CA ALA A 167 -24.69 -72.02 18.18
C ALA A 167 -25.07 -72.49 19.61
N LEU A 168 -25.23 -71.54 20.54
CA LEU A 168 -25.69 -71.83 21.90
C LEU A 168 -27.13 -72.38 21.91
N GLU A 169 -28.04 -71.80 21.13
CA GLU A 169 -29.42 -72.31 20.99
C GLU A 169 -29.45 -73.73 20.42
N LEU A 170 -28.64 -74.01 19.39
CA LEU A 170 -28.51 -75.35 18.82
C LEU A 170 -27.99 -76.36 19.84
N MET A 171 -26.95 -76.00 20.60
CA MET A 171 -26.41 -76.84 21.67
C MET A 171 -27.45 -77.09 22.76
N SER A 172 -28.16 -76.05 23.20
CA SER A 172 -29.24 -76.16 24.18
C SER A 172 -30.34 -77.14 23.72
N SER A 173 -30.82 -76.99 22.48
CA SER A 173 -31.80 -77.92 21.89
C SER A 173 -31.28 -79.36 21.82
N LYS A 174 -29.99 -79.54 21.51
CA LYS A 174 -29.36 -80.86 21.48
C LYS A 174 -29.26 -81.47 22.88
N PHE A 175 -28.89 -80.69 23.89
CA PHE A 175 -28.87 -81.13 25.29
C PHE A 175 -30.27 -81.50 25.76
N GLU A 176 -31.31 -80.73 25.40
CA GLU A 176 -32.68 -81.09 25.73
C GLU A 176 -33.13 -82.39 25.05
N ARG A 177 -32.73 -82.64 23.80
CA ARG A 177 -32.99 -83.94 23.15
C ARG A 177 -32.29 -85.08 23.88
N TYR A 178 -31.05 -84.89 24.34
CA TYR A 178 -30.34 -85.91 25.11
C TYR A 178 -30.99 -86.12 26.48
N ARG A 179 -31.37 -85.06 27.17
CA ARG A 179 -32.11 -85.09 28.42
C ARG A 179 -33.39 -85.89 28.27
N ASN A 180 -34.22 -85.57 27.27
CA ASN A 180 -35.44 -86.32 26.97
C ASN A 180 -35.19 -87.79 26.63
N LYS A 181 -34.12 -88.11 25.89
CA LYS A 181 -33.74 -89.51 25.61
C LYS A 181 -33.33 -90.26 26.88
N ILE A 182 -32.58 -89.61 27.76
CA ILE A 182 -32.18 -90.18 29.05
C ILE A 182 -33.42 -90.44 29.89
N ILE A 183 -34.30 -89.43 30.06
CA ILE A 183 -35.57 -89.57 30.77
C ILE A 183 -36.37 -90.75 30.21
N GLN A 184 -36.59 -90.79 28.90
CA GLN A 184 -37.32 -91.87 28.25
C GLN A 184 -36.67 -93.23 28.52
N ALA A 185 -35.35 -93.36 28.38
CA ALA A 185 -34.64 -94.62 28.63
C ALA A 185 -34.72 -95.06 30.09
N THR A 186 -34.65 -94.13 31.05
CA THR A 186 -34.71 -94.42 32.49
C THR A 186 -36.08 -94.91 32.92
N PHE A 187 -37.16 -94.24 32.51
CA PHE A 187 -38.52 -94.56 32.94
C PHE A 187 -39.23 -95.60 32.07
N SER A 188 -38.63 -96.01 30.94
CA SER A 188 -39.14 -97.15 30.15
C SER A 188 -38.68 -98.52 30.66
N VAL A 189 -37.94 -98.59 31.78
CA VAL A 189 -37.47 -99.85 32.38
C VAL A 189 -38.52 -100.39 33.36
N GLU A 190 -38.87 -101.67 33.22
CA GLU A 190 -39.83 -102.35 34.09
C GLU A 190 -39.44 -102.24 35.57
N GLY A 191 -40.37 -101.73 36.40
CA GLY A 191 -40.19 -101.58 37.84
C GLY A 191 -39.85 -100.15 38.31
N ILE A 192 -39.64 -99.20 37.40
CA ILE A 192 -39.51 -97.78 37.71
C ILE A 192 -40.86 -97.10 37.48
N GLN A 193 -41.34 -96.32 38.47
CA GLN A 193 -42.65 -95.66 38.38
C GLN A 193 -42.56 -94.39 37.52
N ASP A 194 -43.61 -94.16 36.72
CA ASP A 194 -43.71 -92.95 35.90
C ASP A 194 -43.83 -91.69 36.78
N PRO A 195 -43.12 -90.62 36.42
CA PRO A 195 -43.10 -89.39 37.20
C PRO A 195 -44.46 -88.69 37.18
N GLN A 196 -44.90 -88.21 38.35
CA GLN A 196 -46.23 -87.62 38.58
C GLN A 196 -46.24 -86.07 38.55
N GLY A 197 -45.13 -85.42 38.12
CA GLY A 197 -44.98 -83.95 38.17
C GLY A 197 -43.80 -83.40 37.36
N GLU A 198 -43.45 -82.13 37.59
CA GLU A 198 -42.30 -81.45 36.95
C GLU A 198 -41.00 -82.17 37.32
N LEU A 199 -40.31 -82.67 36.31
CA LEU A 199 -39.19 -83.62 36.46
C LEU A 199 -37.87 -82.87 36.61
N THR A 200 -37.22 -82.98 37.78
CA THR A 200 -35.91 -82.36 38.01
C THR A 200 -34.77 -83.29 37.60
N ASP A 201 -33.57 -82.73 37.35
CA ASP A 201 -32.40 -83.52 36.95
C ASP A 201 -31.94 -84.48 38.07
N ASP A 202 -32.18 -84.12 39.32
CA ASP A 202 -31.90 -84.95 40.49
C ASP A 202 -32.84 -86.17 40.56
N ASP A 203 -34.13 -86.01 40.24
CA ASP A 203 -35.09 -87.12 40.19
C ASP A 203 -34.72 -88.14 39.10
N VAL A 204 -34.24 -87.66 37.94
CA VAL A 204 -33.78 -88.52 36.84
C VAL A 204 -32.53 -89.29 37.26
N LEU A 205 -31.59 -88.64 37.95
CA LEU A 205 -30.36 -89.26 38.45
C LEU A 205 -30.66 -90.33 39.50
N GLU A 206 -31.58 -90.08 40.43
CA GLU A 206 -32.01 -91.06 41.42
C GLU A 206 -32.67 -92.28 40.77
N ALA A 207 -33.58 -92.06 39.81
CA ALA A 207 -34.20 -93.14 39.05
C ALA A 207 -33.17 -93.94 38.22
N MET A 208 -32.17 -93.27 37.63
CA MET A 208 -31.05 -93.95 36.93
C MET A 208 -30.20 -94.79 37.88
N GLN A 209 -29.96 -94.33 39.11
CA GLN A 209 -29.22 -95.08 40.13
C GLN A 209 -29.99 -96.30 40.63
N VAL A 210 -31.31 -96.18 40.82
CA VAL A 210 -32.20 -97.31 41.11
C VAL A 210 -32.21 -98.31 39.95
N CYS A 211 -32.28 -97.83 38.71
CA CYS A 211 -32.16 -98.65 37.49
C CYS A 211 -30.82 -99.40 37.43
N GLY A 212 -29.70 -98.73 37.73
CA GLY A 212 -28.37 -99.33 37.77
C GLY A 212 -28.15 -100.32 38.93
N SER A 213 -28.93 -100.19 40.00
CA SER A 213 -28.94 -101.09 41.16
C SER A 213 -29.75 -102.36 40.89
N CYS A 214 -30.77 -102.29 40.03
CA CYS A 214 -31.51 -103.44 39.49
C CYS A 214 -30.72 -104.13 38.36
N ARG A 215 -29.77 -104.99 38.73
CA ARG A 215 -28.90 -105.71 37.79
C ARG A 215 -29.64 -106.86 37.06
N GLN A 216 -30.60 -106.55 36.19
CA GLN A 216 -31.16 -107.49 35.20
C GLN A 216 -31.39 -106.77 33.87
N LEU A 217 -30.38 -106.80 32.99
CA LEU A 217 -30.52 -106.44 31.57
C LEU A 217 -30.42 -107.72 30.72
N PRO A 218 -31.42 -108.05 29.88
CA PRO A 218 -31.27 -109.05 28.83
C PRO A 218 -30.27 -108.58 27.77
N ALA A 219 -29.37 -109.48 27.36
CA ALA A 219 -28.23 -109.22 26.48
C ALA A 219 -28.57 -108.99 24.98
N ALA A 220 -29.76 -108.48 24.64
CA ALA A 220 -30.23 -108.40 23.26
C ALA A 220 -30.60 -106.96 22.83
N ARG A 221 -29.61 -106.04 22.81
CA ARG A 221 -29.64 -104.80 22.01
C ARG A 221 -28.29 -104.05 22.05
N ARG A 222 -27.18 -104.78 21.88
CA ARG A 222 -25.83 -104.19 21.89
C ARG A 222 -25.31 -103.76 20.51
N GLY A 223 -26.17 -103.65 19.51
CA GLY A 223 -25.79 -103.23 18.16
C GLY A 223 -26.76 -102.20 17.60
N LEU A 224 -26.43 -100.91 17.75
CA LEU A 224 -26.82 -99.78 16.88
C LEU A 224 -26.30 -98.47 17.48
N LEU A 225 -25.00 -98.42 17.78
CA LEU A 225 -24.25 -97.18 18.00
C LEU A 225 -22.94 -97.28 17.23
N ARG A 226 -23.07 -97.41 15.92
CA ARG A 226 -21.96 -97.14 15.00
C ARG A 226 -22.54 -96.80 13.63
N GLN A 227 -22.83 -95.51 13.45
CA GLN A 227 -22.72 -94.91 12.13
C GLN A 227 -22.00 -93.59 12.32
N GLU A 228 -20.75 -93.60 11.87
CA GLU A 228 -19.95 -92.43 11.56
C GLU A 228 -20.69 -91.58 10.52
N ASN A 229 -20.67 -90.26 10.66
CA ASN A 229 -20.05 -89.44 9.63
C ASN A 229 -19.90 -87.95 10.04
N THR A 230 -18.62 -87.58 10.11
CA THR A 230 -18.00 -86.33 9.67
C THR A 230 -18.59 -85.01 10.17
N LEU A 231 -18.11 -84.59 11.34
CA LEU A 231 -17.89 -83.17 11.63
C LEU A 231 -16.59 -82.76 10.95
N GLN A 232 -16.71 -82.19 9.75
CA GLN A 232 -15.65 -81.39 9.15
C GLN A 232 -15.48 -80.14 10.02
N CYS A 233 -14.52 -80.19 10.94
CA CYS A 233 -14.05 -79.01 11.65
C CYS A 233 -13.37 -78.08 10.63
N CYS A 234 -14.07 -77.03 10.22
CA CYS A 234 -13.43 -75.84 9.66
C CYS A 234 -12.64 -75.15 10.79
N SER A 235 -11.39 -75.54 10.95
CA SER A 235 -10.42 -74.80 11.76
C SER A 235 -9.52 -74.02 10.82
N GLN A 236 -9.78 -72.70 10.72
CA GLN A 236 -8.84 -71.57 10.60
C GLN A 236 -9.39 -70.46 9.69
N PRO A 237 -9.38 -69.22 10.19
CA PRO A 237 -8.71 -68.16 9.47
C PRO A 237 -7.63 -67.53 10.35
N SER A 238 -6.55 -67.09 9.69
CA SER A 238 -5.56 -66.06 10.09
C SER A 238 -4.11 -66.54 10.00
N HIS A 239 -3.61 -66.72 8.78
CA HIS A 239 -2.22 -66.35 8.51
C HIS A 239 -2.22 -64.92 7.99
N LEU A 240 -1.65 -64.06 8.82
CA LEU A 240 -1.17 -62.72 8.54
C LEU A 240 -0.49 -62.68 7.16
N PHE A 241 -1.07 -61.94 6.23
CA PHE A 241 -0.33 -61.43 5.10
C PHE A 241 0.53 -60.28 5.62
N THR A 242 1.81 -60.57 5.78
CA THR A 242 2.85 -59.59 6.06
C THR A 242 2.96 -58.61 4.91
N HIS A 243 3.04 -57.33 5.28
CA HIS A 243 3.45 -56.25 4.40
C HIS A 243 4.81 -56.57 3.76
N GLY A 244 4.83 -56.73 2.44
CA GLY A 244 6.03 -56.52 1.64
C GLY A 244 6.31 -55.03 1.55
N TRP A 245 7.14 -54.53 2.46
CA TRP A 245 7.90 -53.31 2.26
C TRP A 245 8.95 -53.60 1.18
N PHE A 246 8.79 -53.01 0.00
CA PHE A 246 9.86 -52.82 -0.95
C PHE A 246 10.11 -51.32 -1.07
N SER A 247 11.29 -50.92 -0.60
CA SER A 247 11.89 -49.61 -0.84
C SER A 247 12.40 -49.50 -2.29
N GLU A 248 12.64 -48.24 -2.69
CA GLU A 248 13.53 -47.80 -3.79
C GLU A 248 12.99 -47.80 -5.23
N ASN A 249 12.50 -46.62 -5.65
CA ASN A 249 13.10 -45.82 -6.73
C ASN A 249 12.58 -44.38 -6.55
N LEU A 250 13.39 -43.40 -6.12
CA LEU A 250 14.50 -42.74 -6.81
C LEU A 250 14.04 -41.88 -8.01
N GLN A 251 14.31 -40.57 -7.87
CA GLN A 251 14.44 -39.50 -8.87
C GLN A 251 13.34 -38.42 -8.98
N ARG A 252 13.62 -37.32 -8.26
CA ARG A 252 14.07 -36.03 -8.83
C ARG A 252 13.00 -35.19 -9.55
N ALA A 253 12.57 -34.13 -8.88
CA ALA A 253 12.27 -32.84 -9.51
C ALA A 253 12.38 -31.72 -8.45
N ASP A 254 13.61 -31.28 -8.22
CA ASP A 254 13.90 -29.92 -7.76
C ASP A 254 13.39 -28.92 -8.79
N GLY A 255 12.80 -27.81 -8.32
CA GLY A 255 12.24 -26.78 -9.18
C GLY A 255 11.97 -25.49 -8.43
N VAL A 256 12.96 -25.01 -7.67
CA VAL A 256 13.08 -23.59 -7.31
C VAL A 256 13.79 -22.89 -8.47
N PRO A 257 13.35 -21.70 -8.90
CA PRO A 257 14.28 -20.72 -9.44
C PRO A 257 14.40 -19.54 -8.48
N ALA A 258 15.63 -19.35 -8.01
CA ALA A 258 16.13 -18.09 -7.51
C ALA A 258 16.72 -17.29 -8.69
N ASP A 259 16.48 -15.98 -8.64
CA ASP A 259 17.29 -14.87 -9.15
C ASP A 259 17.61 -14.77 -10.65
N ALA A 260 17.08 -13.69 -11.24
CA ALA A 260 17.80 -12.90 -12.24
C ALA A 260 17.56 -11.41 -11.95
N GLU A 261 18.48 -10.81 -11.21
CA GLU A 261 18.85 -9.41 -11.40
C GLU A 261 19.45 -9.27 -12.81
N GLU A 262 18.97 -8.33 -13.62
CA GLU A 262 19.88 -7.60 -14.51
C GLU A 262 19.40 -6.17 -14.74
N GLN A 263 20.39 -5.30 -14.74
CA GLN A 263 20.33 -3.85 -14.69
C GLN A 263 19.91 -3.26 -16.05
N GLY A 264 19.29 -2.08 -16.00
CA GLY A 264 18.97 -1.27 -17.17
C GLY A 264 18.80 0.20 -16.81
N GLN A 265 19.89 0.82 -16.37
CA GLN A 265 20.08 2.27 -16.29
C GLN A 265 20.26 2.86 -17.70
N GLN A 266 19.97 4.16 -17.88
CA GLN A 266 20.18 5.06 -19.06
C GLN A 266 18.91 5.26 -19.94
N ASP A 267 18.48 6.45 -20.35
CA ASP A 267 19.04 7.81 -20.28
C ASP A 267 17.89 8.84 -20.43
N ILE A 268 18.04 9.98 -19.75
CA ILE A 268 17.30 11.22 -19.98
C ILE A 268 18.09 12.04 -21.00
N PRO A 269 17.50 12.54 -22.10
CA PRO A 269 18.03 13.70 -22.79
C PRO A 269 17.26 14.97 -22.39
N ALA A 270 18.03 15.93 -21.91
CA ALA A 270 17.65 17.33 -21.86
C ALA A 270 17.45 17.88 -23.30
N GLN A 271 16.37 18.62 -23.52
CA GLN A 271 16.26 19.66 -24.55
C GLN A 271 15.73 20.90 -23.80
N GLN A 272 16.59 21.90 -23.62
CA GLN A 272 16.73 23.10 -24.46
C GLN A 272 15.47 23.94 -24.52
#